data_AF-A0A0B8NSD0-F1
#
_entry.id   AF-A0A0B8NSD0-F1
#
_cell.length_a   1.000
_cell.length_b   1.000
_cell.length_c   1.000
_cell.angle_alpha   90.00
_cell.angle_beta   90.00
_cell.angle_gamma   90.00
#
_symmetry.space_group_name_H-M   'P 1'
#
loop_
_entity.id
_entity.type
_entity.pdbx_description
1 polymer ?
#
loop_
_entity_poly.entity_id
_entity_poly.type
_entity_poly.pdbx_seq_one_letter_code
_entity_poly.pdbx_strand_id
1 'polypeptide(L)'
;MKVLMVLTSHDKLGDSGHATGFWLEEFTTPYYTFLDAGADITLASPKGGLPPIDPNSTQEDAQTETTKRYDADQDLKSKLANTLELSGVSADDFDAIFYPGGHGPLWDLSEDKDSIALIEAFSAQAKPVGAVCHGPAVLRHPKGTDGKPLVSGKQVTGFSNEEEEAVGLTKWCLS
;
A
#
# COMPACT_ATOMS: atom_id res chain seq x y z
N MET A 1 -19.01 -1.83 6.43
CA MET A 1 -18.03 -1.07 5.63
C MET A 1 -17.09 -2.07 5.00
N LYS A 2 -16.88 -2.00 3.69
CA LYS A 2 -15.93 -2.84 2.94
C LYS A 2 -14.69 -2.02 2.60
N VAL A 3 -13.52 -2.48 3.01
CA VAL A 3 -12.23 -1.80 2.77
C VAL A 3 -11.37 -2.66 1.89
N LEU A 4 -10.87 -2.08 0.80
CA LEU A 4 -9.84 -2.68 -0.02
C LEU A 4 -8.47 -2.22 0.47
N MET A 5 -7.58 -3.15 0.80
CA MET A 5 -6.17 -2.85 1.04
C MET A 5 -5.33 -3.37 -0.13
N VAL A 6 -4.57 -2.50 -0.78
CA VAL A 6 -3.75 -2.84 -1.96
C VAL A 6 -2.28 -2.87 -1.57
N LEU A 7 -1.63 -4.02 -1.74
CA LEU A 7 -0.23 -4.25 -1.40
C LEU A 7 0.62 -4.36 -2.67
N THR A 8 1.89 -3.95 -2.58
CA THR A 8 2.86 -4.09 -3.67
C THR A 8 3.10 -5.57 -4.00
N SER A 9 3.47 -5.87 -5.24
CA SER A 9 4.00 -7.14 -5.72
C SER A 9 5.49 -7.03 -6.12
N HIS A 10 6.15 -5.94 -5.72
CA HIS A 10 7.54 -5.64 -6.02
C HIS A 10 8.45 -6.00 -4.85
N ASP A 11 9.50 -6.80 -5.12
CA ASP A 11 10.32 -7.45 -4.09
C ASP A 11 11.78 -7.01 -4.08
N LYS A 12 12.18 -6.05 -4.93
CA LYS A 12 13.57 -5.59 -5.06
C LYS A 12 13.68 -4.08 -5.06
N LEU A 13 14.73 -3.55 -4.48
CA LEU A 13 14.94 -2.11 -4.44
C LEU A 13 15.71 -1.68 -5.69
N GLY A 14 14.99 -1.49 -6.80
CA GLY A 14 15.57 -1.22 -8.12
C GLY A 14 16.64 -2.25 -8.53
N ASP A 15 17.76 -1.78 -9.07
CA ASP A 15 18.89 -2.63 -9.48
C ASP A 15 19.91 -2.86 -8.34
N SER A 16 19.59 -2.48 -7.10
CA SER A 16 20.55 -2.57 -5.97
C SER A 16 20.85 -4.01 -5.54
N GLY A 17 19.98 -4.95 -5.88
CA GLY A 17 20.03 -6.33 -5.40
C GLY A 17 19.50 -6.53 -3.98
N HIS A 18 19.05 -5.47 -3.28
CA HIS A 18 18.41 -5.58 -1.98
C HIS A 18 16.92 -5.94 -2.13
N ALA A 19 16.42 -6.77 -1.21
CA ALA A 19 15.00 -7.11 -1.15
C ALA A 19 14.20 -5.96 -0.52
N THR A 20 12.94 -5.81 -0.94
CA THR A 20 11.96 -4.92 -0.33
C THR A 20 10.55 -5.53 -0.44
N GLY A 21 9.53 -4.77 -0.09
CA GLY A 21 8.14 -5.14 -0.16
C GLY A 21 7.27 -4.07 0.47
N PHE A 22 6.13 -4.49 1.03
CA PHE A 22 5.36 -3.62 1.92
C PHE A 22 5.95 -3.65 3.34
N TRP A 23 5.81 -2.55 4.08
CA TRP A 23 6.22 -2.49 5.49
C TRP A 23 5.16 -3.14 6.39
N LEU A 24 5.54 -4.17 7.16
CA LEU A 24 4.59 -5.03 7.88
C LEU A 24 3.71 -4.27 8.87
N GLU A 25 4.26 -3.36 9.67
CA GLU A 25 3.48 -2.56 10.61
C GLU A 25 2.46 -1.66 9.91
N GLU A 26 2.85 -1.04 8.79
CA GLU A 26 1.99 -0.13 8.03
C GLU A 26 0.82 -0.84 7.35
N PHE A 27 0.93 -2.16 7.18
CA PHE A 27 -0.19 -3.01 6.79
C PHE A 27 -1.01 -3.46 8.00
N THR A 28 -0.36 -4.07 8.99
CA THR A 28 -1.04 -4.75 10.12
C THR A 28 -1.76 -3.76 11.03
N THR A 29 -1.20 -2.58 11.28
CA THR A 29 -1.83 -1.58 12.14
C THR A 29 -3.16 -1.06 11.57
N PRO A 30 -3.23 -0.59 10.31
CA PRO A 30 -4.51 -0.24 9.69
C PRO A 30 -5.44 -1.44 9.53
N TYR A 31 -4.93 -2.62 9.15
CA TYR A 31 -5.73 -3.82 9.00
C TYR A 31 -6.51 -4.15 10.27
N TYR A 32 -5.83 -4.27 11.41
CA TYR A 32 -6.49 -4.57 12.67
C TYR A 32 -7.37 -3.43 13.17
N THR A 33 -6.98 -2.18 12.92
CA THR A 33 -7.83 -1.02 13.24
C THR A 33 -9.18 -1.10 12.52
N PHE A 34 -9.17 -1.43 11.23
CA PHE A 34 -10.40 -1.59 10.45
C PHE A 34 -11.18 -2.84 10.86
N LEU A 35 -10.48 -3.96 11.09
CA LEU A 35 -11.09 -5.23 11.46
C LEU A 35 -11.81 -5.13 12.80
N ASP A 36 -11.13 -4.57 13.81
CA ASP A 36 -11.66 -4.42 15.16
C ASP A 36 -12.81 -3.39 15.20
N ALA A 37 -12.88 -2.49 14.23
CA ALA A 37 -14.03 -1.59 13.98
C ALA A 37 -15.19 -2.27 13.23
N GLY A 38 -15.07 -3.55 12.87
CA GLY A 38 -16.10 -4.34 12.18
C GLY A 38 -16.14 -4.15 10.66
N ALA A 39 -15.04 -3.69 10.05
CA ALA A 39 -14.94 -3.63 8.60
C ALA A 39 -14.70 -5.02 7.99
N ASP A 40 -15.24 -5.23 6.80
CA ASP A 40 -14.90 -6.35 5.93
C ASP A 40 -13.71 -5.95 5.05
N ILE A 41 -12.60 -6.69 5.13
CA ILE A 41 -11.34 -6.30 4.51
C ILE A 41 -10.95 -7.31 3.44
N THR A 42 -10.79 -6.80 2.22
CA THR A 42 -10.26 -7.54 1.07
C THR A 42 -8.83 -7.08 0.78
N LEU A 43 -7.95 -8.04 0.49
CA LEU A 43 -6.57 -7.78 0.12
C LEU A 43 -6.39 -8.02 -1.38
N ALA A 44 -5.74 -7.07 -2.06
CA ALA A 44 -5.37 -7.19 -3.46
C ALA A 44 -3.91 -6.79 -3.68
N SER A 45 -3.32 -7.27 -4.76
CA SER A 45 -2.00 -6.84 -5.22
C SER A 45 -1.93 -6.93 -6.75
N PRO A 46 -1.02 -6.19 -7.43
CA PRO A 46 -0.93 -6.21 -8.89
C PRO A 46 -0.86 -7.62 -9.50
N LYS A 47 -0.14 -8.54 -8.85
CA LYS A 47 0.03 -9.92 -9.33
C LYS A 47 -0.90 -10.94 -8.65
N GLY A 48 -1.71 -10.52 -7.68
CA GLY A 48 -2.37 -11.42 -6.73
C GLY A 48 -1.38 -12.28 -5.92
N GLY A 49 -1.89 -13.29 -5.23
CA GLY A 49 -1.06 -14.25 -4.49
C GLY A 49 -0.48 -13.68 -3.19
N LEU A 50 0.79 -13.96 -2.89
CA LEU A 50 1.46 -13.47 -1.68
C LEU A 50 2.30 -12.23 -1.99
N PRO A 51 1.93 -11.03 -1.50
CA PRO A 51 2.76 -9.83 -1.56
C PRO A 51 4.08 -10.01 -0.77
N PRO A 52 5.22 -9.51 -1.28
CA PRO A 52 6.49 -9.55 -0.56
C PRO A 52 6.47 -8.61 0.65
N ILE A 53 6.95 -9.10 1.78
CA ILE A 53 7.17 -8.29 3.00
C ILE A 53 8.58 -7.73 2.94
N ASP A 54 8.76 -6.45 3.24
CA ASP A 54 10.11 -5.88 3.40
C ASP A 54 10.82 -6.58 4.59
N PRO A 55 11.97 -7.25 4.37
CA PRO A 55 12.65 -7.97 5.45
C PRO A 55 13.01 -7.10 6.66
N ASN A 56 13.30 -5.81 6.44
CA ASN A 56 13.64 -4.90 7.54
C ASN A 56 12.45 -4.66 8.47
N SER A 57 11.23 -4.72 7.94
CA SER A 57 10.00 -4.58 8.74
C SER A 57 9.66 -5.81 9.60
N THR A 58 10.46 -6.88 9.50
CA THR A 58 10.30 -8.11 10.29
C THR A 58 11.38 -8.30 11.35
N GLN A 59 12.37 -7.42 11.40
CA GLN A 59 13.44 -7.44 12.40
C GLN A 59 12.87 -7.22 13.82
N GLU A 60 13.59 -7.69 14.84
CA GLU A 60 13.13 -7.65 16.24
C GLU A 60 12.83 -6.22 16.73
N ASP A 61 13.62 -5.25 16.30
CA ASP A 61 13.48 -3.83 16.62
C ASP A 61 12.35 -3.11 15.86
N ALA A 62 11.83 -3.72 14.79
CA ALA A 62 10.67 -3.27 14.04
C ALA A 62 9.35 -3.90 14.53
N GLN A 63 9.39 -4.82 15.50
CA GLN A 63 8.20 -5.50 16.00
C GLN A 63 7.34 -4.61 16.88
N THR A 64 6.04 -4.61 16.61
CA THR A 64 5.00 -3.93 17.39
C THR A 64 3.93 -4.90 17.86
N GLU A 65 2.93 -4.44 18.60
CA GLU A 65 1.84 -5.30 19.05
C GLU A 65 1.01 -5.86 17.88
N THR A 66 0.89 -5.12 16.78
CA THR A 66 0.12 -5.55 15.59
C THR A 66 0.91 -6.54 14.74
N THR A 67 2.23 -6.39 14.62
CA THR A 67 3.08 -7.38 13.92
C THR A 67 3.13 -8.70 14.70
N LYS A 68 3.22 -8.66 16.04
CA LYS A 68 3.11 -9.85 16.90
C LYS A 68 1.74 -10.52 16.80
N ARG A 69 0.65 -9.74 16.71
CA ARG A 69 -0.70 -10.28 16.47
C ARG A 69 -0.76 -10.99 15.12
N TYR A 70 -0.20 -10.39 14.08
CA TYR A 70 -0.07 -11.02 12.76
C TYR A 70 0.67 -12.36 12.80
N ASP A 71 1.71 -12.50 13.63
CA ASP A 71 2.41 -13.78 13.74
C ASP A 71 1.52 -14.93 14.22
N ALA A 72 0.56 -14.65 15.09
CA ALA A 72 -0.42 -15.62 15.57
C ALA A 72 -1.67 -15.77 14.68
N ASP A 73 -1.93 -14.83 13.78
CA ASP A 73 -3.16 -14.75 12.98
C ASP A 73 -3.06 -15.59 11.68
N GLN A 74 -3.54 -16.83 11.75
CA GLN A 74 -3.55 -17.73 10.59
C GLN A 74 -4.56 -17.30 9.51
N ASP A 75 -5.65 -16.64 9.90
CA ASP A 75 -6.68 -16.20 8.96
C ASP A 75 -6.15 -15.05 8.10
N LEU A 76 -5.49 -14.08 8.73
CA LEU A 76 -4.83 -12.99 8.01
C LEU A 76 -3.69 -13.50 7.14
N LYS A 77 -2.86 -14.43 7.62
CA LYS A 77 -1.82 -15.07 6.81
C LYS A 77 -2.40 -15.78 5.58
N SER A 78 -3.53 -16.49 5.74
CA SER A 78 -4.22 -17.13 4.62
C SER A 78 -4.79 -16.11 3.64
N LYS A 79 -5.38 -15.00 4.12
CA LYS A 79 -5.85 -13.91 3.25
C LYS A 79 -4.70 -13.27 2.48
N LEU A 80 -3.58 -13.00 3.15
CA LEU A 80 -2.41 -12.37 2.56
C LEU A 80 -1.73 -13.29 1.54
N ALA A 81 -1.76 -14.62 1.73
CA ALA A 81 -1.23 -15.57 0.75
C ALA A 81 -2.10 -15.72 -0.51
N ASN A 82 -3.33 -15.19 -0.48
CA ASN A 82 -4.32 -15.33 -1.55
C ASN A 82 -4.93 -13.97 -1.90
N THR A 83 -4.10 -12.91 -2.05
CA THR A 83 -4.62 -11.62 -2.50
C THR A 83 -5.22 -11.74 -3.89
N LEU A 84 -6.27 -10.94 -4.13
CA LEU A 84 -6.85 -10.81 -5.47
C LEU A 84 -5.86 -10.13 -6.40
N GLU A 85 -5.88 -10.52 -7.68
CA GLU A 85 -5.19 -9.77 -8.73
C GLU A 85 -5.90 -8.43 -8.93
N LEU A 86 -5.15 -7.33 -8.90
CA LEU A 86 -5.68 -5.97 -8.89
C LEU A 86 -6.53 -5.67 -10.13
N SER A 87 -6.16 -6.22 -11.28
CA SER A 87 -6.87 -6.08 -12.57
C SER A 87 -8.32 -6.57 -12.54
N GLY A 88 -8.67 -7.45 -11.59
CA GLY A 88 -10.02 -7.98 -11.40
C GLY A 88 -10.87 -7.23 -10.36
N VAL A 89 -10.36 -6.14 -9.78
CA VAL A 89 -11.00 -5.44 -8.66
C VAL A 89 -11.78 -4.22 -9.15
N SER A 90 -13.02 -4.06 -8.66
CA SER A 90 -13.85 -2.89 -8.96
C SER A 90 -14.02 -1.98 -7.73
N ALA A 91 -13.95 -0.66 -7.94
CA ALA A 91 -14.23 0.31 -6.87
C ALA A 91 -15.67 0.21 -6.34
N ASP A 92 -16.61 -0.30 -7.15
CA ASP A 92 -18.03 -0.42 -6.78
C ASP A 92 -18.26 -1.41 -5.62
N ASP A 93 -17.35 -2.37 -5.46
CA ASP A 93 -17.46 -3.41 -4.43
C ASP A 93 -17.02 -2.95 -3.03
N PHE A 94 -16.45 -1.75 -2.92
CA PHE A 94 -15.80 -1.26 -1.69
C PHE A 94 -16.25 0.16 -1.33
N ASP A 95 -16.16 0.46 -0.04
CA ASP A 95 -16.48 1.79 0.52
C ASP A 95 -15.22 2.67 0.63
N ALA A 96 -14.04 2.08 0.78
CA ALA A 96 -12.75 2.79 0.89
C ALA A 96 -11.58 1.93 0.37
N ILE A 97 -10.50 2.60 -0.01
CA ILE A 97 -9.23 1.98 -0.42
C ILE A 97 -8.07 2.49 0.44
N PHE A 98 -7.15 1.59 0.79
CA PHE A 98 -5.98 1.90 1.60
C PHE A 98 -4.69 1.28 1.02
N TYR A 99 -3.61 2.05 0.99
CA TYR A 99 -2.30 1.66 0.50
C TYR A 99 -1.25 1.72 1.63
N PRO A 100 -0.83 0.57 2.19
CA PRO A 100 0.37 0.50 3.04
C PRO A 100 1.62 0.95 2.25
N GLY A 101 2.64 1.45 2.96
CA GLY A 101 3.93 1.79 2.38
C GLY A 101 4.92 0.64 2.42
N GLY A 102 6.18 0.94 2.76
CA GLY A 102 7.36 0.20 2.29
C GLY A 102 7.85 0.73 0.94
N HIS A 103 9.04 0.35 0.49
CA HIS A 103 9.62 0.90 -0.74
C HIS A 103 9.03 0.31 -2.03
N GLY A 104 8.51 -0.93 -2.01
CA GLY A 104 7.96 -1.60 -3.19
C GLY A 104 6.89 -0.82 -3.99
N PRO A 105 5.90 -0.14 -3.35
CA PRO A 105 4.90 0.71 -4.03
C PRO A 105 5.47 1.73 -5.01
N LEU A 106 6.71 2.19 -4.84
CA LEU A 106 7.36 3.14 -5.75
C LEU A 106 7.58 2.58 -7.15
N TRP A 107 7.72 1.26 -7.30
CA TRP A 107 8.06 0.61 -8.57
C TRP A 107 6.87 0.03 -9.32
N ASP A 108 5.85 -0.45 -8.61
CA ASP A 108 4.70 -1.07 -9.25
C ASP A 108 3.42 -0.25 -9.06
N LEU A 109 2.95 -0.07 -7.83
CA LEU A 109 1.63 0.54 -7.56
C LEU A 109 1.50 1.98 -8.05
N SER A 110 2.60 2.74 -8.06
CA SER A 110 2.65 4.10 -8.59
C SER A 110 2.49 4.15 -10.10
N GLU A 111 2.98 3.15 -10.83
CA GLU A 111 3.00 3.11 -12.29
C GLU A 111 1.96 2.15 -12.90
N ASP A 112 1.28 1.37 -12.05
CA ASP A 112 0.27 0.39 -12.43
C ASP A 112 -1.04 1.07 -12.89
N LYS A 113 -1.49 0.73 -14.10
CA LYS A 113 -2.67 1.37 -14.70
C LYS A 113 -3.97 1.03 -13.99
N ASP A 114 -4.07 -0.18 -13.43
CA ASP A 114 -5.26 -0.61 -12.72
C ASP A 114 -5.32 0.09 -11.35
N SER A 115 -4.19 0.22 -10.65
CA SER A 115 -4.04 1.03 -9.44
C SER A 115 -4.46 2.49 -9.67
N ILE A 116 -3.95 3.11 -10.74
CA ILE A 116 -4.29 4.50 -11.11
C ILE A 116 -5.79 4.63 -11.36
N ALA A 117 -6.35 3.78 -12.23
CA ALA A 117 -7.77 3.83 -12.58
C ALA A 117 -8.68 3.59 -11.36
N LEU A 118 -8.25 2.72 -10.44
CA LEU A 118 -8.97 2.43 -9.22
C LEU A 118 -9.03 3.67 -8.32
N ILE A 119 -7.91 4.34 -8.07
CA ILE A 119 -7.87 5.59 -7.28
C ILE A 119 -8.77 6.66 -7.89
N GLU A 120 -8.72 6.83 -9.23
CA GLU A 120 -9.59 7.77 -9.94
C GLU A 120 -11.07 7.43 -9.75
N ALA A 121 -11.43 6.15 -9.83
CA ALA A 121 -12.80 5.67 -9.61
C ALA A 121 -13.27 5.90 -8.16
N PHE A 122 -12.46 5.55 -7.16
CA PHE A 122 -12.77 5.84 -5.75
C PHE A 122 -12.99 7.33 -5.53
N SER A 123 -12.11 8.18 -6.07
CA SER A 123 -12.28 9.63 -5.93
C SER A 123 -13.51 10.17 -6.65
N ALA A 124 -13.83 9.68 -7.85
CA ALA A 124 -15.01 10.12 -8.61
C ALA A 124 -16.32 9.75 -7.89
N GLN A 125 -16.30 8.65 -7.13
CA GLN A 125 -17.40 8.20 -6.28
C GLN A 125 -17.40 8.86 -4.88
N ALA A 126 -16.52 9.82 -4.63
CA ALA A 126 -16.32 10.46 -3.33
C ALA A 126 -16.03 9.49 -2.19
N LYS A 127 -15.38 8.36 -2.50
CA LYS A 127 -14.95 7.34 -1.52
C LYS A 127 -13.56 7.66 -0.97
N PRO A 128 -13.26 7.35 0.30
CA PRO A 128 -11.95 7.62 0.90
C PRO A 128 -10.82 6.83 0.22
N VAL A 129 -9.69 7.53 0.02
CA VAL A 129 -8.40 6.98 -0.42
C VAL A 129 -7.38 7.31 0.67
N GLY A 130 -6.82 6.29 1.33
CA GLY A 130 -5.79 6.44 2.35
C GLY A 130 -4.47 5.82 1.91
N ALA A 131 -3.35 6.43 2.30
CA ALA A 131 -2.02 5.89 2.07
C ALA A 131 -1.04 6.38 3.15
N VAL A 132 0.02 5.61 3.43
CA VAL A 132 1.02 5.93 4.46
C VAL A 132 2.44 5.70 3.96
N CYS A 133 3.42 6.45 4.51
CA CYS A 133 4.84 6.34 4.20
C CYS A 133 5.16 6.59 2.71
N HIS A 134 5.65 5.61 1.96
CA HIS A 134 5.81 5.69 0.49
C HIS A 134 4.53 5.34 -0.29
N GLY A 135 3.52 4.78 0.37
CA GLY A 135 2.20 4.51 -0.22
C GLY A 135 1.60 5.71 -0.98
N PRO A 136 1.68 6.97 -0.48
CA PRO A 136 1.23 8.16 -1.20
C PRO A 136 1.84 8.37 -2.60
N ALA A 137 2.92 7.68 -2.96
CA ALA A 137 3.46 7.69 -4.32
C ALA A 137 2.43 7.24 -5.38
N VAL A 138 1.44 6.43 -4.99
CA VAL A 138 0.32 6.04 -5.89
C VAL A 138 -0.50 7.23 -6.38
N LEU A 139 -0.42 8.38 -5.71
CA LEU A 139 -1.13 9.61 -6.08
C LEU A 139 -0.39 10.45 -7.14
N ARG A 140 0.76 9.97 -7.64
CA ARG A 140 1.58 10.68 -8.64
C ARG A 140 0.84 10.94 -9.95
N HIS A 141 0.14 9.93 -10.47
CA HIS A 141 -0.50 9.98 -11.79
C HIS A 141 -2.03 10.15 -11.79
N PRO A 142 -2.81 9.68 -10.80
CA PRO A 142 -4.26 9.82 -10.78
C PRO A 142 -4.74 11.25 -10.98
N LYS A 143 -5.80 11.40 -11.78
CA LYS A 143 -6.43 12.68 -12.10
C LYS A 143 -7.88 12.72 -11.65
N GLY A 144 -8.34 13.92 -11.32
CA GLY A 144 -9.76 14.20 -11.13
C GLY A 144 -10.53 14.15 -12.46
N THR A 145 -11.85 14.16 -12.39
CA THR A 145 -12.75 14.24 -13.56
C THR A 145 -12.56 15.54 -14.36
N ASP A 146 -11.90 16.55 -13.78
CA ASP A 146 -11.52 17.81 -14.44
C ASP A 146 -10.15 17.72 -15.16
N GLY A 147 -9.51 16.54 -15.14
CA GLY A 147 -8.22 16.27 -15.78
C GLY A 147 -7.00 16.78 -15.01
N LYS A 148 -7.17 17.39 -13.82
CA LYS A 148 -6.06 17.85 -12.99
C LYS A 148 -5.52 16.72 -12.11
N PRO A 149 -4.25 16.78 -11.68
CA PRO A 149 -3.73 15.84 -10.68
C PRO A 149 -4.63 15.81 -9.45
N LEU A 150 -4.93 14.62 -8.93
CA LEU A 150 -5.93 14.44 -7.89
C LEU A 150 -5.60 15.19 -6.59
N VAL A 151 -4.31 15.41 -6.33
CA VAL A 151 -3.78 16.12 -5.16
C VAL A 151 -3.69 17.64 -5.35
N SER A 152 -4.05 18.17 -6.52
CA SER A 152 -3.99 19.61 -6.81
C SER A 152 -4.81 20.42 -5.82
N GLY A 153 -4.15 21.31 -5.07
CA GLY A 153 -4.80 22.16 -4.06
C GLY A 153 -5.18 21.43 -2.77
N LYS A 154 -4.73 20.18 -2.58
CA LYS A 154 -4.90 19.40 -1.35
C LYS A 154 -3.61 19.40 -0.54
N GLN A 155 -3.75 19.28 0.78
CA GLN A 155 -2.60 18.99 1.64
C GLN A 155 -2.38 17.48 1.68
N VAL A 156 -1.15 17.06 1.40
CA VAL A 156 -0.72 15.65 1.42
C VAL A 156 0.58 15.54 2.20
N THR A 157 0.85 14.34 2.70
CA THR A 157 2.11 13.98 3.37
C THR A 157 2.56 12.61 2.86
N GLY A 158 3.80 12.24 3.17
CA GLY A 158 4.46 11.00 2.79
C GLY A 158 5.83 10.93 3.45
N PHE A 159 6.55 9.84 3.23
CA PHE A 159 7.92 9.68 3.71
C PHE A 159 8.79 10.80 3.15
N SER A 160 9.52 11.49 4.03
CA SER A 160 10.28 12.69 3.66
C SER A 160 11.60 12.33 2.98
N ASN A 161 12.13 13.28 2.21
CA ASN A 161 13.45 13.12 1.60
C ASN A 161 14.55 13.01 2.67
N GLU A 162 14.38 13.70 3.79
CA GLU A 162 15.29 13.65 4.93
C GLU A 162 15.28 12.27 5.61
N GLU A 163 14.11 11.63 5.74
CA GLU A 163 14.02 10.26 6.25
C GLU A 163 14.64 9.26 5.27
N GLU A 164 14.46 9.45 3.96
CA GLU A 164 15.09 8.63 2.92
C GLU A 164 16.63 8.70 2.95
N GLU A 165 17.17 9.89 3.23
CA GLU A 165 18.61 10.10 3.45
C GLU A 165 19.09 9.43 4.73
N ALA A 166 18.31 9.52 5.82
CA ALA A 166 18.65 8.89 7.09
C ALA A 166 18.71 7.36 7.02
N VAL A 167 17.87 6.74 6.18
CA VAL A 167 17.92 5.29 5.93
C VAL A 167 18.91 4.89 4.82
N GLY A 168 19.56 5.86 4.18
CA GLY A 168 20.64 5.64 3.21
C GLY A 168 20.20 5.09 1.85
N LEU A 169 18.91 5.21 1.51
CA LEU A 169 18.31 4.61 0.32
C LEU A 169 18.01 5.63 -0.81
N THR A 170 18.26 6.92 -0.57
CA THR A 170 18.02 8.04 -1.52
C THR A 170 18.52 7.78 -2.94
N LYS A 171 19.70 7.17 -3.08
CA LYS A 171 20.34 6.91 -4.39
C LYS A 171 19.56 5.91 -5.26
N TRP A 172 18.62 5.18 -4.70
CA TRP A 172 17.85 4.15 -5.38
C TRP A 172 16.38 4.53 -5.58
N CYS A 173 15.89 5.54 -4.87
CA CYS A 173 14.50 5.98 -4.92
C CYS A 173 14.30 7.23 -5.80
N LEU A 174 15.38 7.93 -6.18
CA LEU A 174 15.34 9.18 -6.97
C LEU A 174 15.73 9.03 -8.45
N SER A 175 15.76 7.81 -9.00
CA SER A 175 16.06 7.58 -10.43
C SER A 175 14.82 7.60 -11.32
#